data_AF-B7SKZ0-F1
#
_entry.id   AF-B7SKZ0-F1
#
_cell.length_a   1.000
_cell.length_b   1.000
_cell.length_c   1.000
_cell.angle_alpha   90.00
_cell.angle_beta   90.00
_cell.angle_gamma   90.00
#
_symmetry.space_group_name_H-M   'P 1'
#
loop_
_entity.id
_entity.type
_entity.pdbx_description
1 polymer ?
#
loop_
_entity_poly.entity_id
_entity_poly.type
_entity_poly.pdbx_seq_one_letter_code
_entity_poly.pdbx_strand_id
1 'polypeptide(L)' 'FAYPGGASMEIHQALTRSSTIRNVLPRHEQGGVFAAEGYARASGLPGVCIATSGPGATNLVSGLADALLDSVPM' A
#
# COMPACT_ATOMS: atom_id res chain seq x y z
N PHE A 1 1.92 2.05 3.00
CA PHE A 1 1.01 1.09 3.66
C PHE A 1 1.36 -0.30 3.19
N ALA A 2 1.76 -1.22 4.06
CA ALA A 2 2.33 -2.49 3.61
C ALA A 2 1.77 -3.68 4.39
N TYR A 3 1.12 -4.60 3.69
CA TYR A 3 0.71 -5.88 4.26
C TYR A 3 1.81 -6.92 3.96
N PRO A 4 2.34 -7.63 4.98
CA PRO A 4 3.44 -8.57 4.79
C PRO A 4 3.00 -9.89 4.17
N GLY A 5 3.89 -10.48 3.37
CA GLY A 5 3.77 -11.85 2.89
C GLY A 5 5.09 -12.37 2.33
N GLY A 6 5.14 -13.65 1.98
CA GLY A 6 6.41 -14.33 1.65
C GLY A 6 7.18 -13.67 0.51
N ALA A 7 6.50 -13.25 -0.55
CA ALA A 7 7.16 -12.63 -1.71
C ALA A 7 7.60 -11.18 -1.48
N SER A 8 7.03 -10.49 -0.48
CA SER A 8 7.40 -9.12 -0.11
C SER A 8 8.30 -9.04 1.12
N MET A 9 8.76 -10.19 1.66
CA MET A 9 9.48 -10.28 2.93
C MET A 9 10.73 -9.39 2.97
N GLU A 10 11.56 -9.44 1.93
CA GLU A 10 12.81 -8.65 1.87
C GLU A 10 12.55 -7.15 1.90
N ILE A 11 11.47 -6.69 1.25
CA ILE A 11 11.05 -5.28 1.28
C ILE A 11 10.63 -4.90 2.71
N HIS A 12 9.84 -5.74 3.38
CA HIS A 12 9.43 -5.50 4.76
C HIS A 12 10.62 -5.47 5.73
N GLN A 13 11.60 -6.36 5.56
CA GLN A 13 12.84 -6.33 6.35
C GLN A 13 13.67 -5.08 6.10
N ALA A 14 13.74 -4.58 4.87
CA ALA A 14 14.41 -3.32 4.57
C ALA A 14 13.69 -2.12 5.21
N LEU A 15 12.34 -2.13 5.20
CA LEU A 15 11.53 -1.07 5.81
C LEU A 15 11.71 -0.97 7.33
N THR A 16 11.99 -2.07 8.05
CA THR A 16 12.27 -2.01 9.50
C THR A 16 13.58 -1.31 9.83
N ARG A 17 14.49 -1.21 8.85
CA ARG A 17 15.80 -0.53 8.98
C ARG A 17 15.77 0.90 8.43
N SER A 18 14.64 1.34 7.86
CA SER A 18 14.51 2.69 7.30
C SER A 18 14.10 3.68 8.37
N SER A 19 14.87 4.76 8.52
CA SER A 19 14.46 5.95 9.30
C SER A 19 13.69 6.97 8.46
N THR A 20 13.66 6.80 7.13
CA THR A 20 13.07 7.77 6.19
C THR A 20 11.64 7.40 5.81
N ILE A 21 11.36 6.09 5.69
CA ILE A 21 10.03 5.60 5.28
C ILE A 21 9.29 5.10 6.51
N ARG A 22 8.20 5.78 6.85
CA ARG A 22 7.27 5.28 7.87
C ARG A 22 6.44 4.14 7.29
N ASN A 23 6.66 2.93 7.79
CA ASN A 23 5.83 1.79 7.42
C ASN A 23 4.55 1.75 8.29
N VAL A 24 3.39 1.65 7.63
CA VAL A 24 2.08 1.47 8.27
C VAL A 24 1.56 0.09 7.91
N LEU A 25 1.26 -0.72 8.93
CA LEU A 25 0.83 -2.11 8.78
C LEU A 25 -0.70 -2.21 8.86
N PRO A 26 -1.42 -2.21 7.72
CA PRO A 26 -2.84 -2.55 7.69
C PRO A 26 -3.05 -4.02 8.09
N ARG A 27 -4.31 -4.39 8.38
CA ARG A 27 -4.70 -5.78 8.67
C ARG A 27 -5.29 -6.52 7.47
N HIS A 28 -5.44 -5.84 6.34
CA HIS A 28 -5.91 -6.38 5.09
C HIS A 28 -5.39 -5.51 3.94
N GLU A 29 -5.05 -6.09 2.79
CA GLU A 29 -4.51 -5.35 1.64
C GLU A 29 -5.51 -4.32 1.12
N GLN A 30 -6.80 -4.69 1.05
CA GLN A 30 -7.87 -3.78 0.64
C GLN A 30 -7.97 -2.54 1.56
N GLY A 31 -7.85 -2.72 2.88
CA GLY A 31 -7.80 -1.58 3.81
C GLY A 31 -6.52 -0.75 3.64
N GLY A 32 -5.42 -1.40 3.25
CA GLY A 32 -4.15 -0.75 2.97
C GLY A 32 -4.15 0.15 1.74
N VAL A 33 -4.77 -0.29 0.64
CA VAL A 33 -4.86 0.50 -0.60
C VAL A 33 -5.76 1.73 -0.43
N PHE A 34 -6.93 1.58 0.20
CA PHE A 34 -7.81 2.73 0.47
C PHE A 34 -7.20 3.73 1.47
N ALA A 35 -6.42 3.25 2.44
CA ALA A 35 -5.69 4.14 3.34
C ALA A 35 -4.56 4.91 2.62
N ALA A 36 -3.88 4.26 1.67
CA ALA A 36 -2.87 4.90 0.83
C ALA A 36 -3.48 5.96 -0.08
N GLU A 37 -4.63 5.67 -0.65
CA GLU A 37 -5.37 6.59 -1.50
C GLU A 37 -5.89 7.79 -0.70
N GLY A 38 -6.49 7.55 0.47
CA GLY A 38 -6.93 8.60 1.38
C GLY A 38 -5.77 9.49 1.85
N TYR A 39 -4.59 8.90 2.11
CA TYR A 39 -3.37 9.66 2.37
C TYR A 39 -3.00 10.55 1.18
N ALA A 40 -3.05 10.01 -0.05
CA ALA A 40 -2.69 10.77 -1.24
C ALA A 40 -3.59 11.99 -1.44
N ARG A 41 -4.91 11.80 -1.31
CA ARG A 41 -5.90 12.87 -1.39
C ARG A 41 -5.72 13.94 -0.30
N ALA A 42 -5.50 13.52 0.95
CA ALA A 42 -5.41 14.43 2.08
C ALA A 42 -4.08 15.20 2.12
N SER A 43 -2.98 14.58 1.68
CA SER A 43 -1.64 15.15 1.75
C SER A 43 -1.20 15.87 0.47
N GLY A 44 -1.81 15.55 -0.68
CA GLY A 44 -1.32 15.98 -1.99
C GLY A 44 -0.01 15.31 -2.42
N LEU A 45 0.45 14.29 -1.69
CA LEU A 45 1.64 13.49 -2.00
C LEU A 45 1.23 12.12 -2.57
N PRO A 46 2.12 11.40 -3.27
CA PRO A 46 1.81 10.05 -3.74
C PRO A 46 1.47 9.08 -2.59
N GLY A 47 0.37 8.35 -2.75
CA GLY A 47 0.06 7.18 -1.95
C GLY A 47 0.93 6.01 -2.37
N VAL A 48 1.31 5.13 -1.43
CA VAL A 48 2.06 3.91 -1.73
C VAL A 48 1.49 2.75 -0.92
N CYS A 49 1.10 1.68 -1.61
CA CYS A 49 0.71 0.43 -0.99
C CYS A 49 1.59 -0.75 -1.44
N ILE A 50 1.79 -1.72 -0.56
CA ILE A 50 2.59 -2.94 -0.82
C ILE A 50 1.78 -4.15 -0.36
N ALA A 51 1.69 -5.16 -1.24
CA ALA A 51 1.16 -6.48 -0.93
C ALA A 51 2.12 -7.57 -1.44
N THR A 52 1.91 -8.81 -0.98
CA THR A 52 2.59 -9.98 -1.52
C THR A 52 1.96 -10.44 -2.84
N SER A 53 2.62 -11.35 -3.55
CA SER A 53 2.05 -12.03 -4.73
C SER A 53 0.80 -12.85 -4.37
N GLY A 54 0.04 -13.23 -5.40
CA GLY A 54 -1.17 -14.06 -5.23
C GLY A 54 -2.36 -13.25 -4.70
N PRO A 55 -3.14 -13.80 -3.73
CA PRO A 55 -4.33 -13.13 -3.22
C PRO A 55 -4.09 -11.72 -2.69
N GLY A 56 -2.90 -11.46 -2.13
CA GLY A 56 -2.54 -10.14 -1.64
C GLY A 56 -2.54 -9.08 -2.74
N ALA A 57 -2.01 -9.40 -3.92
CA ALA A 57 -2.02 -8.49 -5.05
C ALA A 57 -3.45 -8.28 -5.60
N THR A 58 -4.26 -9.33 -5.68
CA THR A 58 -5.64 -9.21 -6.18
C THR A 58 -6.54 -8.41 -5.24
N ASN A 59 -6.28 -8.44 -3.93
CA ASN A 59 -7.00 -7.64 -2.93
C ASN A 59 -6.74 -6.12 -3.07
N LEU A 60 -5.70 -5.70 -3.80
CA LEU A 60 -5.45 -4.29 -4.09
C LEU A 60 -6.29 -3.76 -5.26
N VAL A 61 -6.77 -4.64 -6.15
CA VAL A 61 -7.34 -4.27 -7.46
C VAL A 61 -8.49 -3.27 -7.34
N SER A 62 -9.40 -3.45 -6.37
CA SER A 62 -10.53 -2.54 -6.19
C SER A 62 -10.09 -1.12 -5.85
N GLY A 63 -9.13 -0.95 -4.93
CA GLY A 63 -8.63 0.39 -4.56
C GLY A 63 -7.75 1.02 -5.63
N LEU A 64 -6.98 0.21 -6.37
CA LEU A 64 -6.20 0.72 -7.51
C LEU A 64 -7.12 1.20 -8.65
N ALA A 65 -8.22 0.49 -8.90
CA ALA A 65 -9.22 0.90 -9.87
C ALA A 65 -9.94 2.19 -9.43
N ASP A 66 -10.30 2.31 -8.14
CA ASP A 66 -10.89 3.52 -7.57
C ASP A 66 -9.97 4.73 -7.73
N ALA A 67 -8.71 4.59 -7.31
CA ALA A 67 -7.69 5.63 -7.46
C ALA A 67 -7.47 6.06 -8.92
N LEU A 68 -7.49 5.10 -9.87
CA LEU A 68 -7.37 5.39 -11.29
C LEU A 68 -8.54 6.23 -11.81
N LEU A 69 -9.77 5.85 -11.45
CA LEU A 69 -10.99 6.56 -11.87
C LEU A 69 -11.06 7.97 -11.29
N ASP A 70 -10.55 8.15 -10.07
CA ASP A 70 -10.55 9.42 -9.38
C ASP A 70 -9.27 10.25 -9.60
N SER A 71 -8.37 9.78 -10.46
CA SER A 71 -7.10 10.45 -10.79
C SER A 71 -6.24 10.74 -9.56
N VAL A 72 -6.22 9.82 -8.60
CA VAL A 72 -5.42 9.91 -7.37
C VAL A 72 -4.03 9.33 -7.62
N PRO A 73 -2.95 10.03 -7.24
CA PRO A 73 -1.59 9.50 -7.40
C PRO A 73 -1.32 8.40 -6.38
N MET A 74 -1.42 7.14 -6.82
CA MET A 74 -1.25 5.91 -6.05
C MET A 74 -0.09 5.04 -6.53
#